data_AF-A0A1L9Q3B4-F1
#
_entry.id   AF-A0A1L9Q3B4-F1
#
_cell.length_a   1.000
_cell.length_b   1.000
_cell.length_c   1.000
_cell.angle_alpha   90.00
_cell.angle_beta   90.00
_cell.angle_gamma   90.00
#
_symmetry.space_group_name_H-M   'P 1'
#
loop_
_entity.id
_entity.type
_entity.pdbx_description
1 polymer ?
#
loop_
_entity_poly.entity_id
_entity_poly.type
_entity_poly.pdbx_seq_one_letter_code
_entity_poly.pdbx_strand_id
1 'polypeptide(L)'
;VESAAWDRYKEEIISLYRESSLKDTMIKMDEKHGFQASKSQYRARLKAWKIGKHATADVWVFINGRLKKRTRAGKKTDVLLYGELQPPQKVAKEIARNVTVVD
;
A
#
# COMPACT_ATOMS: atom_id res chain seq x y z
N VAL A 1 9.20 -24.31 -2.70
CA VAL A 1 9.22 -24.12 -4.17
C VAL A 1 8.29 -22.99 -4.61
N GLU A 2 7.06 -22.88 -4.08
CA GLU A 2 6.11 -21.82 -4.48
C GLU A 2 6.60 -20.39 -4.12
N SER A 3 7.28 -20.16 -2.99
CA SER A 3 7.78 -18.82 -2.63
C SER A 3 8.79 -18.25 -3.62
N ALA A 4 9.65 -19.09 -4.21
CA ALA A 4 10.73 -18.63 -5.08
C ALA A 4 10.21 -17.94 -6.36
N ALA A 5 9.07 -18.40 -6.91
CA ALA A 5 8.45 -17.77 -8.05
C ALA A 5 7.77 -16.43 -7.68
N TRP A 6 7.12 -16.37 -6.51
CA TRP A 6 6.53 -15.12 -6.00
C TRP A 6 7.59 -14.07 -5.67
N ASP A 7 8.72 -14.48 -5.10
CA ASP A 7 9.81 -13.58 -4.74
C ASP A 7 10.52 -13.06 -5.99
N ARG A 8 10.68 -13.89 -7.04
CA ARG A 8 11.23 -13.49 -8.33
C ARG A 8 10.46 -12.33 -8.97
N TYR A 9 9.13 -12.41 -8.97
CA TYR A 9 8.28 -11.42 -9.64
C TYR A 9 7.66 -10.38 -8.69
N LYS A 10 8.07 -10.39 -7.42
CA LYS A 10 7.45 -9.56 -6.37
C LYS A 10 7.39 -8.09 -6.76
N GLU A 11 8.52 -7.49 -7.13
CA GLU A 11 8.58 -6.06 -7.43
C GLU A 11 7.76 -5.69 -8.68
N GLU A 12 7.74 -6.55 -9.70
CA GLU A 12 6.93 -6.34 -10.90
C GLU A 12 5.43 -6.45 -10.61
N ILE A 13 5.02 -7.47 -9.85
CA ILE A 13 3.63 -7.62 -9.39
C ILE A 13 3.19 -6.39 -8.60
N ILE A 14 4.05 -5.85 -7.73
CA ILE A 14 3.75 -4.66 -6.94
C ILE A 14 3.61 -3.43 -7.84
N SER A 15 4.51 -3.23 -8.80
CA SER A 15 4.44 -2.10 -9.75
C SER A 15 3.14 -2.15 -10.57
N LEU A 16 2.86 -3.31 -11.17
CA LEU A 16 1.63 -3.51 -11.97
C LEU A 16 0.37 -3.32 -11.13
N TYR A 17 0.36 -3.82 -9.90
CA TYR A 17 -0.78 -3.66 -9.00
C TYR A 17 -1.02 -2.22 -8.57
N ARG A 18 0.03 -1.40 -8.43
CA ARG A 18 -0.09 0.02 -8.12
C ARG A 18 -0.74 0.79 -9.28
N GLU A 19 -0.31 0.49 -10.50
CA GLU A 19 -0.75 1.18 -11.71
C GLU A 19 -2.09 0.70 -12.26
N SER A 20 -2.49 -0.55 -11.99
CA SER A 20 -3.64 -1.19 -12.65
C SER A 20 -4.50 -2.01 -11.69
N SER A 21 -5.64 -2.53 -12.15
CA SER A 21 -6.46 -3.38 -11.29
C SER A 21 -5.76 -4.71 -10.99
N LEU A 22 -6.19 -5.42 -9.93
CA LEU A 22 -5.67 -6.76 -9.65
C LEU A 22 -5.88 -7.70 -10.85
N LYS A 23 -7.00 -7.56 -11.57
CA LYS A 23 -7.31 -8.38 -12.73
C LYS A 23 -6.31 -8.11 -13.85
N ASP A 24 -6.03 -6.84 -14.13
CA ASP A 24 -5.09 -6.46 -15.20
C ASP A 24 -3.65 -6.87 -14.84
N THR A 25 -3.28 -6.77 -13.57
CA THR A 25 -2.00 -7.29 -13.07
C THR A 25 -1.87 -8.79 -13.35
N MET A 26 -2.92 -9.57 -13.04
CA MET A 26 -2.94 -11.02 -13.31
C MET A 26 -2.82 -11.32 -14.81
N ILE A 27 -3.55 -10.60 -15.66
CA ILE A 27 -3.50 -10.77 -17.12
C ILE A 27 -2.08 -10.49 -17.64
N LYS A 28 -1.48 -9.36 -17.25
CA LYS A 28 -0.12 -9.00 -17.67
C LYS A 28 0.93 -10.00 -17.21
N MET A 29 0.77 -10.55 -16.00
CA MET A 29 1.69 -11.56 -15.46
C MET A 29 1.58 -12.90 -16.19
N ASP A 30 0.37 -13.28 -16.62
CA ASP A 30 0.16 -14.47 -17.47
C ASP A 30 0.73 -14.25 -18.88
N GLU A 31 0.40 -13.13 -19.53
CA GLU A 31 0.86 -12.80 -20.88
C GLU A 31 2.39 -12.70 -20.98
N LYS A 32 3.05 -12.12 -19.97
CA LYS A 32 4.49 -11.86 -20.01
C LYS A 32 5.34 -13.04 -19.52
N HIS A 33 4.86 -13.76 -18.51
CA HIS A 33 5.66 -14.76 -17.78
C HIS A 33 5.01 -16.14 -17.70
N GLY A 34 3.79 -16.32 -18.23
CA GLY A 34 2.98 -17.52 -18.01
C GLY A 34 2.63 -17.73 -16.53
N PHE A 35 2.63 -16.65 -15.73
CA PHE A 35 2.45 -16.74 -14.28
C PHE A 35 0.97 -16.87 -13.93
N GLN A 36 0.50 -18.12 -13.92
CA GLN A 36 -0.88 -18.48 -13.65
C GLN A 36 -1.10 -18.73 -12.15
N ALA A 37 -1.69 -17.75 -11.47
CA ALA A 37 -2.12 -17.89 -10.08
C ALA A 37 -3.52 -17.31 -9.89
N SER A 38 -4.26 -17.87 -8.95
CA SER A 38 -5.61 -17.43 -8.62
C SER A 38 -5.63 -16.05 -7.97
N LYS A 39 -6.76 -15.35 -8.11
CA LYS A 39 -6.99 -14.04 -7.49
C LYS A 39 -6.79 -14.05 -5.98
N SER A 40 -7.15 -15.14 -5.31
CA SER A 40 -6.96 -15.30 -3.85
C SER A 40 -5.49 -15.43 -3.48
N GLN A 41 -4.68 -16.17 -4.25
CA GLN A 41 -3.23 -16.26 -4.03
C GLN A 41 -2.55 -14.89 -4.20
N TYR A 42 -2.90 -14.13 -5.24
CA TYR A 42 -2.39 -12.76 -5.39
C TYR A 42 -2.77 -11.87 -4.20
N ARG A 43 -4.03 -11.92 -3.74
CA ARG A 43 -4.47 -11.14 -2.55
C ARG A 43 -3.71 -11.54 -1.29
N ALA A 44 -3.49 -12.83 -1.08
CA ALA A 44 -2.74 -13.34 0.05
C ALA A 44 -1.28 -12.83 0.02
N ARG A 45 -0.65 -12.84 -1.16
CA ARG A 45 0.73 -12.37 -1.36
C ARG A 45 0.88 -10.86 -1.17
N LEU A 46 -0.01 -10.07 -1.77
CA LEU A 46 -0.04 -8.62 -1.55
C LEU A 46 -0.25 -8.28 -0.06
N LYS A 47 -1.13 -9.00 0.63
CA LYS A 47 -1.32 -8.85 2.09
C LYS A 47 -0.07 -9.21 2.88
N ALA A 48 0.59 -10.33 2.55
CA ALA A 48 1.83 -10.76 3.20
C ALA A 48 2.97 -9.74 3.01
N TRP A 49 3.05 -9.12 1.83
CA TRP A 49 3.98 -8.05 1.53
C TRP A 49 3.56 -6.67 2.08
N LYS A 50 2.42 -6.60 2.77
CA LYS A 50 1.83 -5.35 3.29
C LYS A 50 1.66 -4.30 2.17
N ILE A 51 1.20 -4.74 1.02
CA ILE A 51 0.89 -3.90 -0.15
C ILE A 51 -0.62 -3.76 -0.27
N GLY A 52 -1.09 -2.51 -0.39
CA GLY A 52 -2.49 -2.15 -0.57
C GLY A 52 -2.59 -0.86 -1.37
N LYS A 53 -3.79 -0.59 -1.92
CA LYS A 53 -4.05 0.64 -2.69
C LYS A 53 -4.49 1.82 -1.83
N HIS A 54 -5.21 1.54 -0.75
CA HIS A 54 -5.88 2.55 0.05
C HIS A 54 -5.71 2.23 1.53
N ALA A 55 -5.41 3.26 2.30
CA ALA A 55 -5.42 3.19 3.75
C ALA A 55 -6.86 3.36 4.26
N THR A 56 -7.20 2.61 5.30
CA THR A 56 -8.49 2.74 5.99
C THR A 56 -8.52 3.99 6.86
N ALA A 57 -9.72 4.39 7.31
CA ALA A 57 -9.86 5.53 8.22
C ALA A 57 -9.04 5.34 9.51
N ASP A 58 -9.05 4.14 10.10
CA ASP A 58 -8.25 3.82 11.30
C ASP A 58 -6.75 4.03 11.09
N VAL A 59 -6.24 3.69 9.91
CA VAL A 59 -4.83 3.93 9.55
C VAL A 59 -4.55 5.44 9.53
N TRP A 60 -5.44 6.25 8.99
CA TRP A 60 -5.29 7.72 8.99
C TRP A 60 -5.40 8.33 10.38
N VAL A 61 -6.29 7.82 11.24
CA VAL A 61 -6.38 8.21 12.66
C VAL A 61 -5.05 7.94 13.38
N PHE A 62 -4.48 6.75 13.18
CA PHE A 62 -3.18 6.38 13.74
C PHE A 62 -2.05 7.30 13.24
N ILE A 63 -1.99 7.55 11.92
CA ILE A 63 -0.97 8.44 11.32
C ILE A 63 -1.08 9.84 11.90
N ASN A 64 -2.29 10.40 12.00
CA ASN A 64 -2.51 11.73 12.56
C ASN A 64 -1.99 11.83 14.01
N GLY A 65 -2.33 10.85 14.86
CA GLY A 65 -1.83 10.79 16.23
C GLY A 65 -0.30 10.75 16.30
N ARG A 66 0.33 9.92 15.45
CA ARG A 66 1.80 9.80 15.39
C ARG A 66 2.48 11.06 14.87
N LEU A 67 1.91 11.72 13.86
CA LEU A 67 2.39 12.99 13.34
C LEU A 67 2.30 14.08 14.41
N LYS A 68 1.14 14.26 15.06
CA LYS A 68 0.96 15.23 16.16
C LYS A 68 1.99 15.04 17.28
N LYS A 69 2.26 13.79 17.68
CA LYS A 69 3.29 13.48 18.69
C LYS A 69 4.70 13.87 18.22
N ARG A 70 5.04 13.59 16.97
CA ARG A 70 6.38 13.88 16.41
C ARG A 70 6.60 15.37 16.16
N THR A 71 5.59 16.08 15.68
CA THR A 71 5.62 17.54 15.52
C THR A 71 5.82 18.24 16.86
N ARG A 72 5.13 17.81 17.93
CA ARG A 72 5.36 18.32 19.29
C ARG A 72 6.79 18.10 19.79
N ALA A 73 7.47 17.08 19.30
CA ALA A 73 8.88 16.82 19.58
C ALA A 73 9.85 17.51 18.60
N GLY A 74 9.36 18.43 17.75
CA GLY A 74 10.17 19.15 16.77
C GLY A 74 10.64 18.33 15.56
N LYS A 75 10.06 17.13 15.32
CA LYS A 75 10.52 16.22 14.27
C LYS A 75 9.70 16.34 13.00
N LYS A 76 10.37 16.70 11.90
CA LYS A 76 9.81 16.53 10.54
C LYS A 76 9.67 15.03 10.24
N THR A 77 8.58 14.65 9.59
CA THR A 77 8.20 13.24 9.43
C THR A 77 7.59 13.00 8.07
N ASP A 78 8.22 12.13 7.31
CA ASP A 78 7.65 11.57 6.09
C ASP A 78 6.78 10.36 6.41
N VAL A 79 5.70 10.18 5.63
CA VAL A 79 4.76 9.08 5.80
C VAL A 79 4.97 8.06 4.67
N LEU A 80 5.43 6.87 5.03
CA LEU A 80 5.51 5.73 4.12
C LEU A 80 4.31 4.82 4.35
N LEU A 81 3.45 4.67 3.33
CA LEU A 81 2.32 3.73 3.36
C LEU A 81 2.45 2.73 2.22
N TYR A 82 2.30 1.44 2.53
CA TYR A 82 2.35 0.35 1.55
C TYR A 82 3.60 0.38 0.66
N GLY A 83 4.74 0.79 1.25
CA GLY A 83 6.01 0.94 0.55
C GLY A 83 6.08 2.15 -0.39
N GLU A 84 5.18 3.12 -0.28
CA GLU A 84 5.20 4.36 -1.05
C GLU A 84 5.26 5.59 -0.14
N LEU A 85 6.16 6.50 -0.48
CA LEU A 85 6.26 7.80 0.17
C LEU A 85 5.02 8.62 -0.21
N GLN A 86 4.27 9.06 0.79
CA GLN A 86 3.08 9.85 0.58
C GLN A 86 3.43 11.33 0.55
N PRO A 87 3.01 12.08 -0.49
CA PRO A 87 3.17 13.52 -0.52
C PRO A 87 2.51 14.19 0.69
N PRO A 88 3.15 15.18 1.34
CA PRO A 88 2.60 15.83 2.54
C PRO A 88 1.19 16.39 2.33
N GLN A 89 0.91 16.96 1.15
CA GLN A 89 -0.40 17.48 0.78
C GLN A 89 -1.47 16.37 0.73
N LYS A 90 -1.12 15.18 0.21
CA LYS A 90 -2.01 14.01 0.17
C LYS A 90 -2.29 13.51 1.59
N VAL A 91 -1.26 13.44 2.43
CA VAL A 91 -1.40 13.05 3.85
C VAL A 91 -2.35 14.00 4.59
N ALA A 92 -2.16 15.31 4.44
CA ALA A 92 -3.03 16.31 5.07
C ALA A 92 -4.48 16.17 4.61
N LYS A 93 -4.71 16.02 3.31
CA LYS A 93 -6.05 15.82 2.73
C LYS A 93 -6.73 14.56 3.26
N GLU A 94 -6.01 13.43 3.31
CA GLU A 94 -6.59 12.17 3.80
C GLU A 94 -6.85 12.18 5.31
N ILE A 95 -6.01 12.85 6.11
CA ILE A 95 -6.29 13.07 7.53
C ILE A 95 -7.57 13.90 7.70
N ALA A 96 -7.72 15.01 6.96
CA ALA A 96 -8.91 15.85 7.05
C ALA A 96 -10.19 15.11 6.63
N ARG A 97 -10.08 14.18 5.67
CA ARG A 97 -11.19 13.36 5.19
C ARG A 97 -11.63 12.28 6.18
N ASN A 98 -10.67 11.63 6.84
CA ASN A 98 -10.93 10.39 7.58
C ASN A 98 -10.89 10.55 9.10
N VAL A 99 -10.23 11.59 9.60
CA VAL A 99 -10.15 11.83 11.05
C VAL A 99 -11.18 12.89 11.40
N THR A 100 -12.34 12.44 11.87
CA THR A 100 -13.31 13.32 12.52
C THR A 100 -12.64 13.98 13.72
N VAL A 101 -12.69 15.31 13.74
CA VAL A 101 -12.33 16.10 14.92
C VAL A 101 -13.47 15.86 15.91
N VAL A 102 -13.26 14.95 16.86
CA VAL A 102 -14.02 15.01 18.10
C VAL A 102 -13.25 16.02 18.94
N ASP A 103 -13.78 17.24 19.00
CA ASP A 103 -13.27 18.33 19.85
C ASP A 103 -13.30 17.95 21.33
#